data_AF-A0A3A6P7Z4-F1
#
_entry.id   AF-A0A3A6P7Z4-F1
#
_cell.length_a   1.000
_cell.length_b   1.000
_cell.length_c   1.000
_cell.angle_alpha   90.00
_cell.angle_beta   90.00
_cell.angle_gamma   90.00
#
_symmetry.space_group_name_H-M   'P 1'
#
loop_
_entity.id
_entity.type
_entity.pdbx_description
1 polymer ?
#
loop_
_entity_poly.entity_id
_entity_poly.type
_entity_poly.pdbx_seq_one_letter_code
_entity_poly.pdbx_strand_id
1 'polypeptide(L)'
;MSRTRALISSEALALLAVVCIAAIFLVASLDRDVDRNDRQAQELARQVQEMVQGPAAAPPLTLERLKSRGLKMPPGLHLEVQAPERGEWQISVWHQEGVKRYLVTAKGVLEQMR
;
A
#
# COMPACT_ATOMS: atom_id res chain seq x y z
N MET A 1 45.94 -26.91 28.24
CA MET A 1 44.54 -27.03 27.78
C MET A 1 43.68 -26.08 28.61
N SER A 2 43.57 -24.83 28.13
CA SER A 2 42.94 -23.73 28.87
C SER A 2 41.41 -23.81 28.74
N ARG A 3 40.75 -24.14 29.86
CA ARG A 3 39.29 -24.14 29.97
C ARG A 3 38.79 -22.74 30.34
N THR A 4 38.77 -21.82 29.39
CA THR A 4 37.88 -20.65 29.46
C THR A 4 36.48 -21.11 29.06
N ARG A 5 35.81 -21.83 29.97
CA ARG A 5 34.38 -22.07 29.84
C ARG A 5 33.68 -20.73 29.96
N ALA A 6 33.15 -20.30 28.83
CA ALA A 6 32.22 -19.22 28.63
C ALA A 6 31.13 -19.21 29.72
N LEU A 7 31.35 -18.43 30.77
CA LEU A 7 30.27 -17.82 31.54
C LEU A 7 29.95 -16.51 30.82
N ILE A 8 29.40 -16.62 29.61
CA ILE A 8 28.56 -15.52 29.11
C ILE A 8 27.44 -15.45 30.14
N SER A 9 27.48 -14.42 30.99
CA SER A 9 26.51 -14.22 32.07
C SER A 9 25.11 -14.52 31.54
N SER A 10 24.34 -15.35 32.25
CA SER A 10 22.94 -15.65 31.91
C SER A 10 22.12 -14.38 31.70
N GLU A 11 22.51 -13.30 32.35
CA GLU A 11 21.97 -11.95 32.20
C GLU A 11 22.23 -11.35 30.80
N ALA A 12 23.41 -11.56 30.22
CA ALA A 12 23.75 -11.09 28.89
C ALA A 12 22.95 -11.84 27.79
N LEU A 13 22.72 -13.13 27.96
CA LEU A 13 21.85 -13.91 27.07
C LEU A 13 20.38 -13.48 27.19
N ALA A 14 19.91 -13.16 28.40
CA ALA A 14 18.56 -12.65 28.61
C ALA A 14 18.34 -11.28 27.95
N LEU A 15 19.30 -10.35 28.10
CA LEU A 15 19.25 -9.04 27.45
C LEU A 15 19.27 -9.16 25.92
N LEU A 16 20.12 -10.02 25.37
CA LEU A 16 20.16 -10.29 23.94
C LEU A 16 18.81 -10.83 23.43
N ALA A 17 18.19 -11.76 24.15
CA ALA A 17 16.89 -12.31 23.79
C ALA A 17 15.79 -11.24 23.78
N VAL A 18 15.75 -10.36 24.79
CA VAL A 18 14.80 -9.25 24.86
C VAL A 18 14.98 -8.28 23.69
N VAL A 19 16.22 -7.93 23.34
CA VAL A 19 16.51 -7.07 22.18
C VAL A 19 16.07 -7.72 20.87
N CYS A 20 16.36 -9.02 20.67
CA CYS A 20 15.93 -9.74 19.48
C CYS A 20 14.40 -9.80 19.36
N ILE A 21 13.68 -10.05 20.46
CA ILE A 21 12.21 -10.06 20.48
C ILE A 21 11.68 -8.67 20.11
N ALA A 22 12.21 -7.60 20.73
CA ALA A 22 11.80 -6.23 20.43
C ALA A 22 12.03 -5.85 18.96
N ALA A 23 13.18 -6.26 18.39
CA ALA A 23 13.48 -6.02 16.97
C ALA A 23 12.49 -6.72 16.04
N ILE A 24 12.12 -7.98 16.32
CA ILE A 24 11.10 -8.71 15.53
C ILE A 24 9.75 -8.00 15.62
N PHE A 25 9.35 -7.54 16.81
CA PHE A 25 8.08 -6.82 16.99
C PHE A 25 8.05 -5.49 16.22
N LEU A 26 9.16 -4.74 16.21
CA LEU A 26 9.29 -3.50 15.44
C LEU A 26 9.11 -3.76 13.94
N VAL A 27 9.85 -4.72 13.37
CA VAL A 27 9.72 -5.07 11.95
C VAL A 27 8.30 -5.52 11.62
N ALA A 28 7.72 -6.41 12.42
CA ALA A 28 6.36 -6.89 12.22
C ALA A 28 5.30 -5.79 12.35
N SER A 29 5.56 -4.74 13.14
CA SER A 29 4.64 -3.59 13.23
C SER A 29 4.67 -2.73 11.96
N LEU A 30 5.86 -2.48 11.40
CA LEU A 30 6.02 -1.72 10.16
C LEU A 30 5.39 -2.43 8.96
N ASP A 31 5.57 -3.75 8.84
CA ASP A 31 4.96 -4.53 7.76
C ASP A 31 3.43 -4.45 7.78
N ARG A 32 2.81 -4.45 8.96
CA ARG A 32 1.35 -4.34 9.11
C ARG A 32 0.83 -2.99 8.65
N ASP A 33 1.56 -1.91 8.91
CA ASP A 33 1.17 -0.57 8.49
C ASP A 33 1.25 -0.41 6.97
N VAL A 34 2.33 -0.92 6.35
CA VAL A 34 2.48 -0.96 4.88
C VAL A 34 1.36 -1.79 4.24
N ASP A 35 1.09 -2.99 4.76
CA ASP A 35 0.01 -3.85 4.25
C ASP A 35 -1.36 -3.18 4.36
N ARG A 36 -1.61 -2.47 5.46
CA ARG A 36 -2.86 -1.72 5.65
C ARG A 36 -2.99 -0.58 4.64
N ASN A 37 -1.92 0.16 4.43
CA ASN A 37 -1.87 1.27 3.47
C ASN A 37 -2.09 0.78 2.03
N ASP A 38 -1.47 -0.35 1.66
CA ASP A 38 -1.67 -0.98 0.35
C ASP A 38 -3.11 -1.49 0.18
N ARG A 39 -3.71 -2.09 1.21
CA ARG A 39 -5.14 -2.48 1.18
C ARG A 39 -6.06 -1.30 0.96
N GLN A 40 -5.81 -0.17 1.63
CA GLN A 40 -6.61 1.05 1.43
C GLN A 40 -6.48 1.57 -0.02
N ALA A 41 -5.28 1.53 -0.60
CA ALA A 41 -5.08 1.89 -2.00
C ALA A 41 -5.83 0.93 -2.95
N GLN A 42 -5.82 -0.37 -2.66
CA GLN A 42 -6.54 -1.38 -3.43
C GLN A 42 -8.07 -1.20 -3.35
N GLU A 43 -8.60 -0.92 -2.16
CA GLU A 43 -10.03 -0.66 -1.95
C GLU A 43 -10.48 0.58 -2.72
N LEU A 44 -9.69 1.66 -2.67
CA LEU A 44 -9.97 2.87 -3.44
C LEU A 44 -9.91 2.59 -4.96
N ALA A 45 -8.93 1.82 -5.41
CA ALA A 45 -8.81 1.43 -6.82
C ALA A 45 -10.04 0.64 -7.31
N ARG A 46 -10.58 -0.26 -6.49
CA ARG A 46 -11.83 -1.00 -6.81
C ARG A 46 -13.04 -0.08 -6.85
N GLN A 47 -13.20 0.82 -5.88
CA GLN A 47 -14.28 1.81 -5.89
C GLN A 47 -14.22 2.69 -7.13
N VAL A 48 -13.03 3.15 -7.50
CA VAL A 48 -12.84 3.91 -8.74
C VAL A 48 -13.24 3.07 -9.94
N GLN A 49 -12.78 1.82 -10.03
CA GLN A 49 -13.16 0.92 -11.13
C GLN A 49 -14.68 0.82 -11.30
N GLU A 50 -15.42 0.61 -10.20
CA GLU A 50 -16.88 0.53 -10.22
C GLU A 50 -17.53 1.84 -10.69
N MET A 51 -17.02 2.99 -10.23
CA MET A 51 -17.50 4.31 -10.65
C MET A 51 -17.24 4.61 -12.14
N VAL A 52 -16.19 4.02 -12.71
CA VAL A 52 -15.83 4.20 -14.12
C VAL A 52 -16.44 3.13 -15.04
N GLN A 53 -16.83 1.96 -14.54
CA GLN A 53 -17.57 0.98 -15.35
C GLN A 53 -19.07 1.29 -15.47
N GLY A 54 -19.60 2.22 -14.66
CA GLY A 54 -20.99 2.63 -14.73
C GLY A 54 -21.37 3.38 -16.03
N PRO A 55 -22.65 3.34 -16.44
CA PRO A 55 -23.14 3.94 -17.71
C PRO A 55 -22.95 5.46 -17.79
N ALA A 56 -22.68 6.12 -16.67
CA ALA A 56 -22.39 7.55 -16.61
C ALA A 56 -20.92 7.89 -16.91
N ALA A 57 -20.01 6.92 -17.00
CA ALA A 57 -18.57 7.14 -17.20
C ALA A 57 -18.22 7.50 -18.65
N ALA A 58 -18.86 8.54 -19.19
CA ALA A 58 -18.45 9.13 -20.44
C ALA A 58 -17.15 9.95 -20.24
N PRO A 59 -16.15 9.81 -21.12
CA PRO A 59 -14.94 10.62 -21.06
C PRO A 59 -15.24 12.13 -21.20
N PRO A 60 -14.36 13.01 -20.69
CA PRO A 60 -13.13 12.70 -19.98
C PRO A 60 -13.36 12.36 -18.50
N LEU A 61 -12.59 11.40 -18.00
CA LEU A 61 -12.47 11.10 -16.58
C LEU A 61 -11.49 12.09 -15.96
N THR A 62 -11.92 12.78 -14.92
CA THR A 62 -11.08 13.70 -14.15
C THR A 62 -11.28 13.41 -12.67
N LEU A 63 -10.26 13.69 -11.86
CA LEU A 63 -10.36 13.57 -10.40
C LEU A 63 -11.55 14.36 -9.85
N GLU A 64 -11.78 15.57 -10.37
CA GLU A 64 -12.93 16.43 -10.03
C GLU A 64 -14.28 15.71 -10.25
N ARG A 65 -14.44 15.01 -11.39
CA ARG A 65 -15.65 14.23 -11.69
C ARG A 65 -15.81 13.01 -10.79
N LEU A 66 -14.71 12.39 -10.38
CA LEU A 66 -14.77 11.28 -9.43
C LEU A 66 -15.17 11.78 -8.04
N LYS A 67 -14.61 12.90 -7.59
CA LYS A 67 -14.98 13.54 -6.33
C LYS A 67 -16.44 13.98 -6.31
N SER A 68 -16.95 14.56 -7.40
CA SER A 68 -18.37 14.96 -7.48
C SER A 68 -19.33 13.77 -7.50
N ARG A 69 -18.85 12.56 -7.85
CA ARG A 69 -19.59 11.29 -7.71
C ARG A 69 -19.53 10.69 -6.30
N GLY A 70 -18.90 11.37 -5.35
CA GLY A 70 -18.78 10.91 -3.98
C GLY A 70 -17.54 10.07 -3.70
N LEU A 71 -16.53 10.10 -4.58
CA LEU A 71 -15.22 9.52 -4.26
C LEU A 71 -14.63 10.23 -3.04
N LYS A 72 -14.57 9.51 -1.92
CA LYS A 72 -13.85 9.94 -0.72
C LYS A 72 -12.40 9.54 -0.89
N MET A 73 -11.49 10.48 -0.72
CA MET A 73 -10.05 10.21 -0.78
C MET A 73 -9.53 10.12 0.66
N PRO A 74 -9.21 8.92 1.17
CA PRO A 74 -8.59 8.77 2.48
C PRO A 74 -7.26 9.53 2.56
N PRO A 75 -6.83 9.95 3.76
CA PRO A 75 -5.53 10.61 3.93
C PRO A 75 -4.39 9.69 3.49
N GLY A 76 -3.32 10.28 2.95
CA GLY A 76 -2.14 9.54 2.49
C GLY A 76 -2.29 8.83 1.14
N LEU A 77 -3.50 8.75 0.58
CA LEU A 77 -3.73 8.23 -0.77
C LEU A 77 -3.59 9.29 -1.85
N HIS A 78 -2.94 8.89 -2.92
CA HIS A 78 -2.78 9.66 -4.14
C HIS A 78 -3.55 8.99 -5.27
N LEU A 79 -4.21 9.82 -6.08
CA LEU A 79 -4.89 9.41 -7.29
C LEU A 79 -4.44 10.30 -8.45
N GLU A 80 -3.95 9.67 -9.50
CA GLU A 80 -3.51 10.35 -10.72
C GLU A 80 -4.24 9.75 -11.92
N VAL A 81 -4.90 10.61 -12.69
CA VAL A 81 -5.51 10.21 -13.97
C VAL A 81 -4.43 10.36 -15.04
N GLN A 82 -4.01 9.24 -15.62
CA GLN A 82 -3.02 9.25 -16.70
C GLN A 82 -3.69 9.53 -18.04
N ALA A 83 -2.89 10.01 -18.99
CA ALA A 83 -3.31 10.12 -20.37
C ALA A 83 -3.75 8.74 -20.90
N PRO A 84 -4.80 8.68 -21.73
CA PRO A 84 -5.29 7.40 -22.23
C PRO A 84 -4.23 6.74 -23.12
N GLU A 85 -3.81 5.52 -22.76
CA GLU A 85 -2.92 4.72 -23.58
C GLU A 85 -3.75 3.87 -24.54
N ARG A 86 -3.49 3.98 -25.85
CA ARG A 86 -4.26 3.27 -26.90
C ARG A 86 -5.78 3.56 -26.86
N GLY A 87 -6.18 4.73 -26.34
CA GLY A 87 -7.58 5.13 -26.20
C GLY A 87 -8.28 4.58 -24.96
N GLU A 88 -7.59 3.82 -24.10
CA GLU A 88 -8.09 3.37 -22.80
C GLU A 88 -7.61 4.33 -21.71
N TRP A 89 -8.54 4.89 -20.94
CA TRP A 89 -8.19 5.70 -19.77
C TRP A 89 -7.51 4.82 -18.72
N GLN A 90 -6.59 5.43 -17.97
CA GLN A 90 -5.86 4.77 -16.90
C GLN A 90 -5.82 5.68 -15.67
N ILE A 91 -6.02 5.10 -14.49
CA ILE A 91 -5.98 5.84 -13.22
C ILE A 91 -5.04 5.11 -12.28
N SER A 92 -4.00 5.78 -11.80
CA SER A 92 -3.11 5.23 -10.78
C SER A 92 -3.55 5.66 -9.39
N VAL A 93 -3.59 4.69 -8.48
CA VAL A 93 -3.93 4.87 -7.06
C VAL A 93 -2.82 4.26 -6.22
N TRP A 94 -2.26 5.01 -5.27
CA TRP A 94 -1.24 4.50 -4.35
C TRP A 94 -1.24 5.25 -3.03
N HIS A 95 -0.70 4.63 -1.98
CA HIS A 95 -0.46 5.29 -0.70
C HIS A 95 0.97 5.85 -0.66
N GLN A 96 1.20 7.00 -0.01
CA GLN A 96 2.54 7.60 0.11
C GLN A 96 3.54 6.66 0.78
N GLU A 97 3.10 5.99 1.84
CA GLU A 97 3.85 5.02 2.64
C GLU A 97 3.61 3.55 2.21
N GLY A 98 2.81 3.34 1.17
CA GLY A 98 2.61 2.01 0.58
C GLY A 98 3.72 1.66 -0.41
N VAL A 99 3.91 0.36 -0.65
CA VAL A 99 4.89 -0.14 -1.63
C VAL A 99 4.24 -0.55 -2.95
N LYS A 100 2.90 -0.52 -3.02
CA LYS A 100 2.14 -0.87 -4.22
C LYS A 100 1.45 0.34 -4.84
N ARG A 101 1.34 0.27 -6.17
CA ARG A 101 0.54 1.16 -6.99
C ARG A 101 -0.47 0.33 -7.76
N TYR A 102 -1.72 0.78 -7.75
CA TYR A 102 -2.83 0.13 -8.43
C TYR A 102 -3.23 0.94 -9.66
N LEU A 103 -3.14 0.32 -10.83
CA LEU A 103 -3.54 0.91 -12.10
C LEU A 103 -4.95 0.42 -12.46
N VAL A 104 -5.91 1.32 -12.38
CA VAL A 104 -7.31 1.08 -12.75
C VAL A 104 -7.47 1.35 -14.25
N THR A 105 -7.98 0.35 -14.96
CA THR A 105 -8.30 0.41 -16.39
C THR A 105 -9.74 -0.07 -16.60
N ALA A 106 -10.26 0.08 -17.83
CA ALA A 106 -11.58 -0.46 -18.17
C ALA A 106 -11.67 -1.98 -17.99
N LYS A 107 -10.56 -2.70 -18.18
CA LYS A 107 -10.47 -4.16 -18.10
C LYS A 107 -10.32 -4.68 -16.67
N GLY A 108 -9.85 -3.86 -15.74
CA GLY A 108 -9.47 -4.34 -14.41
C GLY A 108 -8.58 -3.39 -13.62
N VAL A 109 -8.26 -3.80 -12.39
CA VAL A 109 -7.20 -3.20 -11.57
C VAL A 109 -5.95 -4.06 -11.69
N LEU A 110 -4.83 -3.44 -12.07
CA LEU A 110 -3.50 -4.07 -12.12
C LEU A 110 -2.67 -3.60 -10.93
N GLU A 111 -1.93 -4.52 -10.31
CA GLU A 111 -0.99 -4.20 -9.23
C GLU A 111 0.43 -4.03 -9.80
N GLN A 112 1.11 -2.96 -9.37
CA GLN A 112 2.50 -2.65 -9.72
C GLN A 112 3.29 -2.37 -8.43
N MET A 113 4.49 -2.91 -8.31
CA MET A 113 5.40 -2.55 -7.22
C MET A 113 6.11 -1.22 -7.54
N ARG A 114 6.31 -0.41 -6.50
CA ARG A 114 6.93 0.91 -6.57
C ARG A 114 8.40 0.88 -6.17
#